data_AF-A0A7R8D5R5-F1
#
_entry.id   AF-A0A7R8D5R5-F1
#
_cell.length_a   1.000
_cell.length_b   1.000
_cell.length_c   1.000
_cell.angle_alpha   90.00
_cell.angle_beta   90.00
_cell.angle_gamma   90.00
#
_symmetry.space_group_name_H-M   'P 1'
#
loop_
_entity.id
_entity.type
_entity.pdbx_description
1 polymer ?
#
loop_
_entity_poly.entity_id
_entity_poly.type
_entity_poly.pdbx_seq_one_letter_code
_entity_poly.pdbx_strand_id
1 'polypeptide(L)'
;MFGSKASVKDTGRESISTSDHMTNKEDIRSSEGGSEYTGIQDAHFEESFNRMKKAAGVSDIDEVVHRFETQEETANHLQELQSRAEKEIRDLGNIKDKLESEWEQVKFMGQEDNHELQEADDKFQQRNKLLAGIREGLDALLHKLYFNELNQTVDIFEKKLAMEDEEFVPIGLLSDPDEILEDEKDKKEDVDSGPEEDEVPTRNYLKRQANLIVEAKSRSKRGNRRR
;
A
#
# COMPACT_ATOMS: atom_id res chain seq x y z
N MET A 1 -11.34 8.54 29.28
CA MET A 1 -10.59 8.86 30.52
C MET A 1 -9.62 7.71 30.80
N PHE A 2 -8.38 7.79 30.32
CA PHE A 2 -7.29 6.95 30.81
C PHE A 2 -6.03 7.80 30.85
N GLY A 3 -5.46 7.92 32.05
CA GLY A 3 -4.45 8.92 32.39
C GLY A 3 -3.05 8.51 31.96
N SER A 4 -2.40 9.41 31.25
CA SER A 4 -0.95 9.40 31.01
C SER A 4 -0.22 9.74 32.30
N LYS A 5 0.65 8.84 32.78
CA LYS A 5 1.68 9.15 33.77
C LYS A 5 3.05 8.93 33.14
N ALA A 6 3.58 9.95 32.50
CA ALA A 6 4.99 10.03 32.15
C ALA A 6 5.76 10.46 33.41
N SER A 7 6.57 9.54 33.94
CA SER A 7 7.50 9.79 35.04
C SER A 7 8.77 10.40 34.46
N VAL A 8 8.89 11.72 34.54
CA VAL A 8 10.11 12.45 34.21
C VAL A 8 11.00 12.43 35.46
N LYS A 9 12.09 11.64 35.41
CA LYS A 9 13.16 11.73 36.40
C LYS A 9 14.01 12.95 36.08
N ASP A 10 13.82 13.98 36.89
CA ASP A 10 14.60 15.20 36.97
C ASP A 10 16.05 14.86 37.37
N THR A 11 16.99 14.97 36.42
CA THR A 11 18.43 14.87 36.70
C THR A 11 18.96 16.27 36.95
N GLY A 12 18.96 16.65 38.23
CA GLY A 12 19.57 17.87 38.73
C GLY A 12 21.03 17.99 38.30
N ARG A 13 21.27 18.82 37.29
CA ARG A 13 22.58 19.40 37.00
C ARG A 13 22.59 20.79 37.63
N GLU A 14 23.15 20.88 38.84
CA GLU A 14 23.48 22.15 39.45
C GLU A 14 24.48 22.89 38.56
N SER A 15 24.09 24.09 38.15
CA SER A 15 24.88 24.98 37.30
C SER A 15 25.89 25.70 38.20
N ILE A 16 27.18 25.43 38.05
CA ILE A 16 28.22 26.21 38.72
C ILE A 16 28.31 27.55 37.99
N SER A 17 27.66 28.56 38.57
CA SER A 17 27.74 29.96 38.17
C SER A 17 29.10 30.52 38.58
N THR A 18 30.01 30.69 37.63
CA THR A 18 31.25 31.46 37.81
C THR A 18 30.90 32.95 37.74
N SER A 19 30.64 33.53 38.91
CA SER A 19 30.47 34.98 39.09
C SER A 19 31.79 35.70 38.81
N ASP A 20 31.78 36.54 37.79
CA ASP A 20 32.76 37.57 37.53
C ASP A 20 33.01 38.44 38.77
N HIS A 21 34.28 38.67 39.10
CA HIS A 21 34.68 39.82 39.93
C HIS A 21 36.01 40.38 39.43
N MET A 22 35.91 41.28 38.45
CA MET A 22 36.95 42.22 38.09
C MET A 22 36.43 43.62 38.44
N THR A 23 37.01 44.24 39.47
CA THR A 23 37.49 45.63 39.48
C THR A 23 37.98 45.97 40.89
N ASN A 24 39.28 46.23 41.06
CA ASN A 24 39.68 47.59 41.39
C ASN A 24 41.18 47.82 41.17
N LYS A 25 41.41 49.01 40.63
CA LYS A 25 42.61 49.54 40.01
C LYS A 25 43.32 50.43 41.02
N GLU A 26 44.64 50.26 41.08
CA GLU A 26 45.66 51.22 41.48
C GLU A 26 45.58 51.89 42.87
N ASP A 27 46.54 51.53 43.72
CA ASP A 27 47.31 52.55 44.45
C ASP A 27 48.80 52.17 44.38
N ILE A 28 49.51 52.88 43.50
CA ILE A 28 50.96 52.92 43.41
C ILE A 28 51.47 53.69 44.63
N ARG A 29 52.09 53.00 45.59
CA ARG A 29 53.03 53.62 46.51
C ARG A 29 54.39 52.98 46.34
N SER A 30 55.29 53.76 45.72
CA SER A 30 56.73 53.56 45.75
C SER A 30 57.18 53.25 47.17
N SER A 31 57.73 52.06 47.36
CA SER A 31 58.60 51.75 48.48
C SER A 31 59.78 50.96 47.92
N GLU A 32 60.90 51.66 47.73
CA GLU A 32 62.21 51.04 47.60
C GLU A 32 62.40 50.05 48.75
N GLY A 33 62.46 48.77 48.43
CA GLY A 33 62.62 47.68 49.39
C GLY A 33 62.89 46.41 48.61
N GLY A 34 64.13 45.92 48.70
CA GLY A 34 64.65 44.87 47.85
C GLY A 34 63.90 43.53 47.94
N SER A 35 63.83 42.85 46.79
CA SER A 35 64.23 41.45 46.58
C SER A 35 63.71 40.33 47.50
N GLU A 36 62.72 40.54 48.35
CA GLU A 36 62.25 39.49 49.29
C GLU A 36 60.84 38.97 48.99
N TYR A 37 60.12 39.58 48.04
CA TYR A 37 58.74 39.20 47.70
C TYR A 37 58.59 38.06 46.67
N THR A 38 59.68 37.66 46.00
CA THR A 38 59.66 36.59 44.98
C THR A 38 59.79 35.19 45.60
N GLY A 39 60.55 35.03 46.69
CA GLY A 39 60.87 33.71 47.24
C GLY A 39 59.68 32.93 47.84
N ILE A 40 58.64 33.62 48.35
CA ILE A 40 57.45 32.97 48.91
C ILE A 40 56.51 32.49 47.80
N GLN A 41 56.34 33.29 46.74
CA GLN A 41 55.59 32.87 45.55
C GLN A 41 56.30 31.72 44.85
N ASP A 42 57.63 31.80 44.69
CA ASP A 42 58.45 30.74 44.12
C ASP A 42 58.32 29.43 44.92
N ALA A 43 58.33 29.50 46.26
CA ALA A 43 58.14 28.32 47.10
C ALA A 43 56.74 27.69 46.96
N HIS A 44 55.68 28.50 46.86
CA HIS A 44 54.32 28.03 46.70
C HIS A 44 54.07 27.40 45.31
N PHE A 45 54.68 27.97 44.27
CA PHE A 45 54.65 27.41 42.92
C PHE A 45 55.45 26.10 42.87
N GLU A 46 56.65 26.08 43.43
CA GLU A 46 57.50 24.88 43.50
C GLU A 46 56.81 23.73 44.24
N GLU A 47 56.12 24.02 45.35
CA GLU A 47 55.33 23.01 46.06
C GLU A 47 54.15 22.51 45.22
N SER A 48 53.43 23.41 44.54
CA SER A 48 52.31 23.06 43.66
C SER A 48 52.75 22.22 42.46
N PHE A 49 53.90 22.54 41.86
CA PHE A 49 54.50 21.77 40.76
C PHE A 49 55.01 20.41 41.21
N ASN A 50 55.62 20.32 42.39
CA ASN A 50 56.04 19.03 42.96
C ASN A 50 54.84 18.15 43.30
N ARG A 51 53.73 18.73 43.77
CA ARG A 51 52.46 18.00 43.92
C ARG A 51 51.92 17.52 42.58
N MET A 52 51.99 18.34 41.53
CA MET A 52 51.53 17.99 40.18
C MET A 52 52.36 16.86 39.55
N LYS A 53 53.70 16.96 39.62
CA LYS A 53 54.63 15.89 39.22
C LYS A 53 54.34 14.57 39.94
N LYS A 54 54.17 14.63 41.27
CA LYS A 54 53.83 13.46 42.08
C LYS A 54 52.48 12.85 41.72
N ALA A 55 51.47 13.67 41.45
CA ALA A 55 50.13 13.22 41.07
C ALA A 55 50.08 12.63 39.67
N ALA A 56 50.78 13.23 38.70
CA ALA A 56 50.89 12.73 37.34
C ALA A 56 51.88 11.54 37.22
N GLY A 57 52.68 11.27 38.26
CA GLY A 57 53.66 10.20 38.31
C GLY A 57 54.90 10.47 37.44
N VAL A 58 55.31 11.74 37.36
CA VAL A 58 56.29 12.23 36.38
C VAL A 58 57.46 12.91 37.09
N SER A 59 58.68 12.73 36.58
CA SER A 59 59.88 13.36 37.15
C SER A 59 60.14 14.78 36.65
N ASP A 60 59.67 15.11 35.45
CA ASP A 60 59.93 16.38 34.77
C ASP A 60 58.63 17.16 34.51
N ILE A 61 58.72 18.50 34.55
CA ILE A 61 57.59 19.42 34.31
C ILE A 61 57.15 19.35 32.85
N ASP A 62 58.09 19.27 31.92
CA ASP A 62 57.78 19.23 30.50
C ASP A 62 56.97 17.98 30.13
N GLU A 63 57.25 16.85 30.80
CA GLU A 63 56.49 15.61 30.61
C GLU A 63 55.08 15.71 31.24
N VAL A 64 54.90 16.47 32.33
CA VAL A 64 53.56 16.77 32.87
C VAL A 64 52.75 17.57 31.85
N VAL A 65 53.33 18.64 31.30
CA VAL A 65 52.69 19.50 30.28
C VAL A 65 52.31 18.67 29.06
N HIS A 66 53.23 17.86 28.53
CA HIS A 66 52.96 17.04 27.35
C HIS A 66 51.83 16.01 27.56
N ARG A 67 51.70 15.44 28.76
CA ARG A 67 50.58 14.55 29.10
C ARG A 67 49.26 15.30 29.17
N PHE A 68 49.24 16.53 29.68
CA PHE A 68 48.04 17.36 29.69
C PHE A 68 47.60 17.73 28.28
N GLU A 69 48.52 18.12 27.41
CA GLU A 69 48.22 18.41 26.00
C GLU A 69 47.61 17.18 25.31
N THR A 70 48.22 16.00 25.49
CA THR A 70 47.72 14.75 24.90
C THR A 70 46.36 14.35 25.48
N GLN A 71 46.14 14.57 26.79
CA GLN A 71 44.85 14.31 27.45
C GLN A 71 43.77 15.27 26.98
N GLU A 72 44.10 16.54 26.78
CA GLU A 72 43.18 17.55 26.25
C GLU A 72 42.77 17.18 24.81
N GLU A 73 43.72 16.83 23.94
CA GLU A 73 43.43 16.37 22.59
C GLU A 73 42.52 15.12 22.59
N THR A 74 42.83 14.15 23.46
CA THR A 74 42.02 12.93 23.58
C THR A 74 40.61 13.24 24.09
N ALA A 75 40.48 14.13 25.08
CA ALA A 75 39.19 14.55 25.63
C ALA A 75 38.35 15.27 24.56
N ASN A 76 38.96 16.19 23.81
CA ASN A 76 38.31 16.90 22.71
C ASN A 76 37.84 15.93 21.62
N HIS A 77 38.66 14.95 21.24
CA HIS A 77 38.28 13.95 20.26
C HIS A 77 37.11 13.07 20.73
N LEU A 78 37.13 12.63 21.99
CA LEU A 78 36.04 11.86 22.58
C LEU A 78 34.73 12.67 22.66
N GLN A 79 34.82 13.95 23.01
CA GLN A 79 33.68 14.85 23.03
C GLN A 79 33.09 15.05 21.62
N GLU A 80 33.94 15.18 20.60
CA GLU A 80 33.50 15.27 19.21
C GLU A 80 32.82 13.98 18.75
N LEU A 81 33.39 12.82 19.08
CA LEU A 81 32.82 11.51 18.78
C LEU A 81 31.46 11.32 19.46
N GLN A 82 31.36 11.70 20.74
CA GLN A 82 30.11 11.69 21.49
C GLN A 82 29.07 12.60 20.84
N SER A 83 29.44 13.86 20.54
CA SER A 83 28.53 14.82 19.91
C SER A 83 28.05 14.34 18.54
N ARG A 84 28.92 13.68 17.77
CA ARG A 84 28.58 13.09 16.47
C ARG A 84 27.60 11.94 16.64
N ALA A 85 27.86 11.02 17.56
CA ALA A 85 26.97 9.90 17.86
C ALA A 85 25.60 10.37 18.38
N GLU A 86 25.56 11.35 19.27
CA GLU A 86 24.31 11.94 19.78
C GLU A 86 23.49 12.64 18.69
N LYS A 87 24.17 13.26 17.72
CA LYS A 87 23.51 13.84 16.55
C LYS A 87 22.94 12.74 15.66
N GLU A 88 23.73 11.71 15.37
CA GLU A 88 23.29 10.58 14.53
C GLU A 88 22.10 9.84 15.14
N ILE A 89 22.11 9.59 16.46
CA ILE A 89 20.97 9.00 17.17
C ILE A 89 19.70 9.85 17.00
N ARG A 90 19.81 11.18 17.11
CA ARG A 90 18.68 12.08 16.89
C ARG A 90 18.18 12.04 15.46
N ASP A 91 19.09 12.09 14.49
CA ASP A 91 18.75 12.09 13.07
C ASP A 91 18.09 10.77 12.66
N LEU A 92 18.64 9.63 13.11
CA LEU A 92 18.05 8.30 12.90
C LEU A 92 16.69 8.15 13.60
N GLY A 93 16.53 8.69 14.81
CA GLY A 93 15.24 8.73 15.49
C GLY A 93 14.18 9.49 14.68
N ASN A 94 14.53 10.68 14.17
CA ASN A 94 13.64 11.47 13.33
C ASN A 94 13.26 10.75 12.02
N ILE A 95 14.21 10.03 11.41
CA ILE A 95 13.95 9.25 10.19
C ILE A 95 13.03 8.06 10.50
N LYS A 96 13.29 7.35 11.60
CA LYS A 96 12.45 6.26 12.08
C LYS A 96 11.01 6.72 12.27
N ASP A 97 10.80 7.81 12.99
CA ASP A 97 9.46 8.34 13.28
C ASP A 97 8.72 8.76 11.99
N LYS A 98 9.44 9.35 11.03
CA LYS A 98 8.86 9.68 9.70
C LYS A 98 8.46 8.43 8.93
N LEU A 99 9.35 7.44 8.85
CA LEU A 99 9.08 6.19 8.14
C LEU A 99 7.94 5.42 8.81
N GLU A 100 7.84 5.44 10.14
CA GLU A 100 6.74 4.82 10.87
C GLU A 100 5.40 5.52 10.54
N SER A 101 5.38 6.85 10.49
CA SER A 101 4.18 7.59 10.08
C SER A 101 3.78 7.31 8.62
N GLU A 102 4.73 7.26 7.69
CA GLU A 102 4.48 6.90 6.29
C GLU A 102 3.97 5.45 6.17
N TRP A 103 4.55 4.53 6.94
CA TRP A 103 4.12 3.14 6.95
C TRP A 103 2.71 2.97 7.51
N GLU A 104 2.36 3.69 8.58
CA GLU A 104 0.99 3.71 9.10
C GLU A 104 0.01 4.22 8.05
N GLN A 105 0.34 5.32 7.37
CA GLN A 105 -0.50 5.86 6.31
C GLN A 105 -0.76 4.83 5.20
N VAL A 106 0.30 4.17 4.72
CA VAL A 106 0.18 3.13 3.68
C VAL A 106 -0.63 1.94 4.18
N LYS A 107 -0.42 1.52 5.42
CA LYS A 107 -1.18 0.43 6.05
C LYS A 107 -2.68 0.73 6.06
N PHE A 108 -3.06 1.96 6.42
CA PHE A 108 -4.47 2.35 6.46
C PHE A 108 -5.05 2.56 5.05
N MET A 109 -4.30 3.14 4.11
CA MET A 109 -4.75 3.27 2.72
C MET A 109 -5.01 1.90 2.06
N GLY A 110 -4.16 0.90 2.30
CA GLY A 110 -4.36 -0.44 1.77
C GLY A 110 -5.51 -1.23 2.42
N GLN A 111 -6.02 -0.77 3.57
CA GLN A 111 -7.15 -1.41 4.25
C GLN A 111 -8.51 -0.99 3.66
N GLU A 112 -8.66 0.29 3.28
CA GLU A 112 -9.89 0.79 2.64
C GLU A 112 -10.10 0.12 1.28
N ASP A 113 -9.07 0.09 0.44
CA ASP A 113 -9.12 -0.57 -0.87
C ASP A 113 -9.45 -2.07 -0.76
N ASN A 114 -8.92 -2.76 0.25
CA ASN A 114 -9.26 -4.17 0.49
C ASN A 114 -10.70 -4.35 0.94
N HIS A 115 -11.24 -3.44 1.76
CA HIS A 115 -12.61 -3.54 2.21
C HIS A 115 -13.59 -3.32 1.05
N GLU A 116 -13.38 -2.31 0.22
CA GLU A 116 -14.22 -2.07 -0.97
C GLU A 116 -14.14 -3.23 -1.96
N LEU A 117 -12.95 -3.78 -2.19
CA LEU A 117 -12.75 -4.93 -3.07
C LEU A 117 -13.46 -6.19 -2.53
N GLN A 118 -13.39 -6.41 -1.22
CA GLN A 118 -14.06 -7.54 -0.57
C GLN A 118 -15.59 -7.40 -0.65
N GLU A 119 -16.14 -6.21 -0.41
CA GLU A 119 -17.57 -5.95 -0.55
C GLU A 119 -18.06 -6.13 -2.00
N ALA A 120 -17.25 -5.71 -2.98
CA ALA A 120 -17.55 -5.91 -4.39
C ALA A 120 -17.53 -7.40 -4.78
N ASP A 121 -16.58 -8.17 -4.27
CA ASP A 121 -16.50 -9.62 -4.50
C ASP A 121 -17.71 -10.34 -3.88
N ASP A 122 -18.08 -10.01 -2.65
CA ASP A 122 -19.27 -10.56 -1.99
C ASP A 122 -20.55 -10.32 -2.82
N LYS A 123 -20.72 -9.09 -3.33
CA LYS A 123 -21.84 -8.75 -4.22
C LYS A 123 -21.81 -9.55 -5.51
N PHE A 124 -20.63 -9.73 -6.11
CA PHE A 124 -20.49 -10.51 -7.34
C PHE A 124 -20.81 -11.99 -7.11
N GLN A 125 -20.33 -12.59 -6.02
CA GLN A 125 -20.64 -13.96 -5.65
C GLN A 125 -22.14 -14.17 -5.39
N GLN A 126 -22.80 -13.24 -4.70
CA GLN A 126 -24.25 -13.28 -4.49
C GLN A 126 -25.03 -13.26 -5.81
N ARG A 127 -24.65 -12.37 -6.74
CA ARG A 127 -25.26 -12.30 -8.08
C ARG A 127 -25.06 -13.58 -8.87
N ASN A 128 -23.86 -14.15 -8.86
CA ASN A 128 -23.59 -15.42 -9.54
C ASN A 128 -24.40 -16.57 -8.97
N LYS A 129 -24.56 -16.62 -7.64
CA LYS A 129 -25.42 -17.62 -7.00
C LYS A 129 -26.88 -17.50 -7.45
N LEU A 130 -27.39 -16.27 -7.55
CA LEU A 130 -28.73 -16.03 -8.07
C LEU A 130 -28.87 -16.47 -9.53
N LEU A 131 -27.89 -16.11 -10.38
CA LEU A 131 -27.87 -16.52 -11.79
C LEU A 131 -27.79 -18.03 -11.96
N ALA A 132 -27.02 -18.73 -11.13
CA ALA A 132 -26.96 -20.19 -11.14
C ALA A 132 -28.33 -20.80 -10.82
N GLY A 133 -29.03 -20.29 -9.80
CA GLY A 133 -30.38 -20.75 -9.47
C GLY A 133 -31.41 -20.48 -10.57
N ILE A 134 -31.32 -19.33 -11.25
CA ILE A 134 -32.17 -19.04 -12.42
C ILE A 134 -31.88 -20.03 -13.54
N ARG A 135 -30.60 -20.31 -13.83
CA ARG A 135 -30.19 -21.27 -14.85
C ARG A 135 -30.73 -22.66 -14.57
N GLU A 136 -30.58 -23.16 -13.34
CA GLU A 136 -31.14 -24.45 -12.92
C GLU A 136 -32.67 -24.49 -13.07
N GLY A 137 -33.36 -23.39 -12.73
CA GLY A 137 -34.80 -23.25 -12.94
C GLY A 137 -35.20 -23.32 -14.41
N LEU A 138 -34.45 -22.65 -15.29
CA LEU A 138 -34.66 -22.71 -16.74
C LEU A 138 -34.39 -24.11 -17.30
N ASP A 139 -33.32 -24.77 -16.88
CA ASP A 139 -33.01 -26.14 -17.29
C ASP A 139 -34.15 -27.11 -16.88
N ALA A 140 -34.71 -26.94 -15.67
CA ALA A 140 -35.85 -27.74 -15.22
C ALA A 140 -37.12 -27.48 -16.04
N LEU A 141 -37.38 -26.22 -16.43
CA LEU A 141 -38.52 -25.88 -17.29
C LEU A 141 -38.34 -26.45 -18.70
N LEU A 142 -37.13 -26.34 -19.27
CA LEU A 142 -36.79 -26.92 -20.56
C LEU A 142 -37.05 -28.44 -20.57
N HIS A 143 -36.59 -29.15 -19.53
CA HIS A 143 -36.85 -30.58 -19.39
C HIS A 143 -38.35 -30.92 -19.37
N LYS A 144 -39.17 -30.12 -18.67
CA LYS A 144 -40.63 -30.34 -18.61
C LYS A 144 -41.32 -30.10 -19.95
N LEU A 145 -40.91 -29.06 -20.68
CA LEU A 145 -41.47 -28.76 -22.00
C LEU A 145 -41.13 -29.86 -23.00
N TYR A 146 -39.87 -30.30 -23.04
CA TYR A 146 -39.44 -31.40 -23.91
C TYR A 146 -40.16 -32.71 -23.59
N PHE A 147 -40.37 -33.00 -22.30
CA PHE A 147 -41.14 -34.17 -21.86
C PHE A 147 -42.62 -34.10 -22.27
N ASN A 148 -43.24 -32.92 -22.17
CA ASN A 148 -44.63 -32.73 -22.61
C ASN A 148 -44.79 -32.86 -24.14
N GLU A 149 -43.87 -32.30 -24.91
CA GLU A 149 -43.86 -32.48 -26.37
C GLU A 149 -43.71 -33.95 -26.76
N LEU A 150 -42.81 -34.69 -26.09
CA LEU A 150 -42.68 -36.13 -26.28
C LEU A 150 -43.97 -36.88 -25.96
N ASN A 151 -44.60 -36.60 -24.82
CA ASN A 151 -45.87 -37.25 -24.45
C ASN A 151 -46.98 -36.95 -25.46
N GLN A 152 -47.06 -35.72 -25.96
CA GLN A 152 -48.04 -35.35 -26.98
C GLN A 152 -47.82 -36.11 -28.29
N THR A 153 -46.56 -36.27 -28.71
CA THR A 153 -46.23 -37.09 -29.90
C THR A 153 -46.55 -38.57 -29.68
N VAL A 154 -46.24 -39.12 -28.50
CA VAL A 154 -46.57 -40.51 -28.14
C VAL A 154 -48.09 -40.72 -28.15
N ASP A 155 -48.87 -39.83 -27.55
CA ASP A 155 -50.35 -39.89 -27.59
C ASP A 155 -50.89 -39.88 -29.03
N ILE A 156 -50.28 -39.10 -29.92
CA ILE A 156 -50.66 -39.05 -31.34
C ILE A 156 -50.32 -40.37 -32.04
N PHE A 157 -49.16 -40.96 -31.75
CA PHE A 157 -48.77 -42.27 -32.30
C PHE A 157 -49.64 -43.39 -31.77
N GLU A 158 -49.93 -43.44 -30.48
CA GLU A 158 -50.83 -44.43 -29.88
C GLU A 158 -52.24 -44.35 -30.48
N LYS A 159 -52.77 -43.13 -30.68
CA LYS A 159 -54.05 -42.94 -31.38
C LYS A 159 -53.99 -43.38 -32.84
N LYS A 160 -52.89 -43.12 -33.55
CA LYS A 160 -52.72 -43.58 -34.94
C LYS A 160 -52.64 -45.10 -35.04
N LEU A 161 -51.91 -45.77 -34.14
CA LEU A 161 -51.89 -47.24 -34.07
C LEU A 161 -53.28 -47.79 -33.73
N ALA A 162 -53.99 -47.19 -32.78
CA ALA A 162 -55.34 -47.62 -32.42
C ALA A 162 -56.39 -47.43 -33.53
N MET A 163 -56.11 -46.55 -34.50
CA MET A 163 -56.96 -46.34 -35.69
C MET A 163 -56.60 -47.26 -36.87
N GLU A 164 -55.44 -47.93 -36.84
CA GLU A 164 -55.03 -48.87 -37.91
C GLU A 164 -55.60 -50.29 -37.72
N ASP A 165 -56.27 -50.57 -36.59
CA ASP A 165 -56.90 -51.87 -36.30
C ASP A 165 -58.40 -51.97 -36.70
N GLU A 166 -59.01 -50.89 -37.22
CA GLU A 166 -60.38 -50.95 -37.79
C GLU A 166 -60.35 -51.12 -39.31
N GLU A 167 -60.38 -52.39 -39.73
CA GLU A 167 -60.99 -52.94 -40.95
C GLU A 167 -61.01 -52.04 -42.21
N PHE A 168 -60.01 -52.22 -43.09
CA PHE A 168 -60.02 -51.69 -44.45
C PHE A 168 -61.17 -52.32 -45.28
N VAL A 169 -62.26 -51.57 -45.45
CA VAL A 169 -63.32 -51.88 -46.43
C VAL A 169 -63.25 -50.84 -47.57
N PRO A 170 -62.80 -51.22 -48.78
CA PRO A 170 -62.74 -50.28 -49.89
C PRO A 170 -64.14 -50.11 -50.49
N ILE A 171 -64.81 -49.00 -50.18
CA ILE A 171 -66.08 -48.61 -50.80
C ILE A 171 -65.82 -47.59 -51.90
N GLY A 172 -65.97 -48.05 -53.15
CA GLY A 172 -66.69 -47.31 -54.19
C GLY A 172 -65.97 -46.15 -54.88
N LEU A 173 -65.16 -46.47 -55.89
CA LEU A 173 -64.84 -45.60 -57.01
C LEU A 173 -65.44 -46.21 -58.29
N LEU A 174 -66.61 -45.73 -58.70
CA LEU A 174 -67.04 -45.70 -60.09
C LEU A 174 -67.51 -44.26 -60.40
N SER A 175 -66.79 -43.65 -61.34
CA SER A 175 -67.27 -42.68 -62.35
C SER A 175 -67.73 -41.31 -61.86
N ASP A 176 -67.24 -40.17 -62.36
CA ASP A 176 -66.37 -39.86 -63.50
C ASP A 176 -65.88 -38.39 -63.34
N PRO A 177 -64.91 -37.95 -64.15
CA PRO A 177 -64.03 -36.82 -63.88
C PRO A 177 -64.47 -35.56 -64.63
N ASP A 178 -64.67 -34.45 -63.92
CA ASP A 178 -64.68 -33.13 -64.53
C ASP A 178 -64.22 -32.07 -63.50
N GLU A 179 -63.54 -31.05 -64.01
CA GLU A 179 -63.02 -29.85 -63.34
C GLU A 179 -61.67 -29.97 -62.62
N ILE A 180 -60.60 -30.03 -63.42
CA ILE A 180 -59.31 -29.43 -63.06
C ILE A 180 -59.00 -28.34 -64.08
N LEU A 181 -58.53 -27.20 -63.56
CA LEU A 181 -57.89 -26.03 -64.19
C LEU A 181 -58.80 -24.80 -64.34
N GLU A 182 -58.62 -23.79 -63.48
CA GLU A 182 -57.72 -22.65 -63.77
C GLU A 182 -57.55 -21.73 -62.53
N ASP A 183 -56.30 -21.29 -62.35
CA ASP A 183 -55.80 -20.02 -61.81
C ASP A 183 -56.18 -19.50 -60.40
N GLU A 184 -55.20 -19.51 -59.49
CA GLU A 184 -54.81 -18.34 -58.66
C GLU A 184 -53.33 -18.51 -58.23
N LYS A 185 -52.40 -17.79 -58.86
CA LYS A 185 -51.92 -16.43 -58.56
C LYS A 185 -50.92 -16.34 -57.41
N ASP A 186 -49.75 -15.84 -57.81
CA ASP A 186 -48.71 -15.24 -56.98
C ASP A 186 -49.23 -14.48 -55.76
N LYS A 187 -48.76 -14.88 -54.59
CA LYS A 187 -48.44 -13.96 -53.51
C LYS A 187 -47.05 -14.26 -52.96
N LYS A 188 -46.09 -13.54 -53.54
CA LYS A 188 -44.97 -13.02 -52.76
C LYS A 188 -45.56 -12.06 -51.72
N GLU A 189 -45.40 -12.38 -50.45
CA GLU A 189 -45.44 -11.36 -49.40
C GLU A 189 -44.08 -11.38 -48.71
N ASP A 190 -43.37 -10.27 -48.93
CA ASP A 190 -42.19 -9.85 -48.20
C ASP A 190 -42.58 -9.72 -46.71
N VAL A 191 -42.01 -10.56 -45.86
CA VAL A 191 -42.05 -10.32 -44.41
C VAL A 191 -40.78 -9.56 -44.04
N ASP A 192 -41.02 -8.26 -43.93
CA ASP A 192 -40.16 -7.22 -43.43
C ASP A 192 -39.61 -7.52 -42.01
N SER A 193 -38.32 -7.28 -41.89
CA SER A 193 -37.41 -7.09 -40.75
C SER A 193 -37.94 -7.31 -39.32
N GLY A 194 -37.48 -8.40 -38.68
CA GLY A 194 -37.36 -8.54 -37.21
C GLY A 194 -35.93 -8.24 -36.75
N PRO A 195 -35.71 -7.78 -35.51
CA PRO A 195 -34.60 -6.90 -35.14
C PRO A 195 -33.25 -7.59 -35.26
N GLU A 196 -32.26 -6.82 -35.73
CA GLU A 196 -30.84 -7.18 -35.81
C GLU A 196 -30.43 -8.10 -34.66
N GLU A 197 -30.11 -9.35 -35.00
CA GLU A 197 -29.31 -10.19 -34.12
C GLU A 197 -28.07 -9.37 -33.77
N ASP A 198 -27.88 -9.05 -32.49
CA ASP A 198 -26.67 -8.42 -31.99
C ASP A 198 -25.47 -9.19 -32.54
N GLU A 199 -24.86 -8.66 -33.59
CA GLU A 199 -23.77 -9.29 -34.31
C GLU A 199 -22.66 -9.51 -33.29
N VAL A 200 -22.52 -10.77 -32.84
CA VAL A 200 -21.59 -11.14 -31.78
C VAL A 200 -20.24 -10.61 -32.19
N PRO A 201 -19.65 -9.65 -31.44
CA PRO A 201 -18.52 -8.90 -31.94
C PRO A 201 -17.42 -9.85 -32.37
N THR A 202 -17.12 -9.87 -33.67
CA THR A 202 -16.23 -10.88 -34.24
C THR A 202 -14.90 -10.81 -33.49
N ARG A 203 -14.22 -11.95 -33.32
CA ARG A 203 -12.90 -12.03 -32.67
C ARG A 203 -11.93 -10.92 -33.10
N ASN A 204 -11.97 -10.52 -34.37
CA ASN A 204 -11.15 -9.44 -34.93
C ASN A 204 -11.54 -8.03 -34.44
N TYR A 205 -12.81 -7.78 -34.14
CA TYR A 205 -13.29 -6.54 -33.53
C TYR A 205 -12.81 -6.44 -32.08
N LEU A 206 -12.99 -7.50 -31.28
CA LEU A 206 -12.53 -7.55 -29.89
C LEU A 206 -11.00 -7.40 -29.79
N LYS A 207 -10.26 -8.01 -30.71
CA LYS A 207 -8.80 -7.89 -30.77
C LYS A 207 -8.34 -6.45 -31.09
N ARG A 208 -9.05 -5.76 -32.00
CA ARG A 208 -8.76 -4.35 -32.33
C ARG A 208 -9.06 -3.42 -31.16
N GLN A 209 -10.21 -3.60 -30.50
CA GLN A 209 -10.58 -2.88 -29.27
C GLN A 209 -9.54 -3.08 -28.15
N ALA A 210 -9.13 -4.32 -27.89
CA ALA A 210 -8.12 -4.62 -26.87
C ALA A 210 -6.78 -3.94 -27.17
N ASN A 211 -6.32 -3.96 -28.42
CA ASN A 211 -5.08 -3.29 -28.81
C ASN A 211 -5.16 -1.77 -28.63
N LEU A 212 -6.29 -1.14 -28.98
CA LEU A 212 -6.49 0.30 -28.78
C LEU A 212 -6.43 0.69 -27.29
N ILE A 213 -7.03 -0.12 -26.41
CA ILE A 213 -6.98 0.10 -24.96
C ILE A 213 -5.55 -0.04 -24.42
N VAL A 214 -4.81 -1.05 -24.88
CA VAL A 214 -3.41 -1.28 -24.48
C VAL A 214 -2.51 -0.13 -24.94
N GLU A 215 -2.70 0.36 -26.17
CA GLU A 215 -1.95 1.49 -26.70
C GLU A 215 -2.25 2.79 -25.94
N ALA A 216 -3.52 3.08 -25.64
CA ALA A 216 -3.93 4.25 -24.86
C ALA A 216 -3.32 4.23 -23.44
N LYS A 217 -3.37 3.08 -22.75
CA LYS A 217 -2.76 2.92 -21.43
C LYS A 217 -1.23 3.00 -21.47
N SER A 218 -0.61 2.48 -22.53
CA SER A 218 0.85 2.53 -22.70
C SER A 218 1.37 3.96 -22.95
N ARG A 219 0.61 4.80 -23.67
CA ARG A 219 0.95 6.23 -23.85
C ARG A 219 0.76 7.02 -22.55
N SER A 220 -0.32 6.78 -21.81
CA SER A 220 -0.57 7.40 -20.49
C SER A 220 0.55 7.11 -19.48
N LYS A 221 1.02 5.85 -19.41
CA LYS A 221 2.10 5.43 -18.49
C LYS A 221 3.47 6.02 -18.83
N ARG A 222 3.72 6.45 -20.08
CA ARG A 222 4.95 7.15 -20.47
C ARG A 222 4.89 8.67 -20.21
N GLY A 223 3.70 9.26 -20.17
CA GLY A 223 3.50 10.68 -19.82
C GLY A 223 3.71 10.98 -18.33
N ASN A 224 3.33 10.05 -17.45
CA ASN A 224 3.44 10.23 -15.99
C ASN A 224 4.83 9.96 -15.40
N ARG A 225 5.82 9.60 -16.22
CA ARG A 225 7.21 9.35 -15.79
C ARG A 225 8.16 10.53 -16.04
N ARG A 226 7.65 11.65 -16.56
CA ARG A 226 8.44 12.84 -16.93
C ARG A 226 7.99 14.12 -16.21
N ARG A 227 7.33 13.99 -15.07
CA ARG A 227 7.06 15.10 -14.16
C ARG A 227 7.75 14.84 -12.84
#